data_AF-A0A9J7MPG5-F1
#
_entry.id   AF-A0A9J7MPG5-F1
#
_cell.length_a   1.000
_cell.length_b   1.000
_cell.length_c   1.000
_cell.angle_alpha   90.00
_cell.angle_beta   90.00
_cell.angle_gamma   90.00
#
_symmetry.space_group_name_H-M   'P 1'
#
loop_
_entity.id
_entity.type
_entity.pdbx_description
1 polymer ?
#
loop_
_entity_poly.entity_id
_entity_poly.type
_entity_poly.pdbx_seq_one_letter_code
_entity_poly.pdbx_strand_id
1 'polypeptide(L)'
;MAFVVNNLRTLSKLGTLAVHQRTFLVGGVRVLDCVHRGMASFKKVDLSGVFPPLPTPFDQDEKVNHEHLRNNVAKWNEIDFRGYVVQGSNGEYTYLSDEERVELVRTVKQAAAPGKLIIAGSGCESTQATMAMTQKMADAGADVAMVITPFYFKGRMTNQAFKYHYEKVASASPIPVILYSVPANTGVDLPADVVAALSQHPNIIGIKDSAGDVSSWNTLTVVKAV
;
A
#
# COMPACT_ATOMS: atom_id res chain seq x y z
N MET A 1 2.43 18.30 -1.02
CA MET A 1 1.16 18.03 -0.33
C MET A 1 0.65 16.70 -0.86
N ALA A 2 0.40 15.70 -0.01
CA ALA A 2 0.21 14.31 -0.44
C ALA A 2 -1.19 13.79 -0.08
N PHE A 3 -2.01 13.46 -1.07
CA PHE A 3 -3.44 13.11 -0.91
C PHE A 3 -3.63 11.63 -0.67
N VAL A 4 -4.30 11.24 0.44
CA VAL A 4 -4.74 9.85 0.65
C VAL A 4 -6.23 9.74 0.33
N VAL A 5 -6.53 9.24 -0.86
CA VAL A 5 -7.93 9.08 -1.31
C VAL A 5 -8.52 7.82 -0.68
N ASN A 6 -9.58 8.00 0.11
CA ASN A 6 -10.28 6.93 0.81
C ASN A 6 -11.53 6.54 0.01
N ASN A 7 -11.69 5.26 -0.30
CA ASN A 7 -12.88 4.66 -0.94
C ASN A 7 -13.12 5.07 -2.42
N LEU A 8 -12.47 4.35 -3.35
CA LEU A 8 -12.55 4.55 -4.80
C LEU A 8 -13.81 3.92 -5.48
N ARG A 9 -14.82 3.51 -4.72
CA ARG A 9 -16.00 2.82 -5.27
C ARG A 9 -17.22 3.74 -5.40
N THR A 10 -17.38 4.31 -6.60
CA THR A 10 -18.71 4.61 -7.16
C THR A 10 -18.62 4.68 -8.69
N LEU A 11 -19.11 3.64 -9.36
CA LEU A 11 -19.88 3.65 -10.63
C LEU A 11 -19.88 2.23 -11.26
N SER A 12 -20.89 1.42 -10.93
CA SER A 12 -21.42 0.33 -11.78
C SER A 12 -22.62 -0.37 -11.10
N LYS A 13 -23.72 0.35 -10.87
CA LYS A 13 -25.02 -0.33 -10.74
C LYS A 13 -25.61 -0.46 -12.13
N LEU A 14 -25.40 -1.61 -12.76
CA LEU A 14 -26.26 -2.23 -13.79
C LEU A 14 -25.52 -3.48 -14.32
N GLY A 15 -26.00 -4.67 -13.97
CA GLY A 15 -25.43 -5.93 -14.44
C GLY A 15 -25.91 -7.13 -13.63
N THR A 16 -27.08 -7.63 -14.00
CA THR A 16 -27.76 -8.81 -13.43
C THR A 16 -26.86 -10.05 -13.43
N LEU A 17 -26.68 -10.67 -12.26
CA LEU A 17 -26.03 -11.98 -12.11
C LEU A 17 -27.00 -13.07 -12.62
N ALA A 18 -26.59 -13.82 -13.64
CA ALA A 18 -27.17 -15.13 -13.96
C ALA A 18 -26.02 -16.14 -14.08
N VAL A 19 -25.82 -16.92 -13.01
CA VAL A 19 -24.88 -18.04 -12.99
C VAL A 19 -25.62 -19.27 -13.53
N HIS A 20 -25.24 -19.73 -14.71
CA HIS A 20 -25.63 -21.03 -15.23
C HIS A 20 -24.51 -22.02 -14.93
N GLN A 21 -24.74 -22.96 -14.00
CA GLN A 21 -23.87 -24.12 -13.82
C GLN A 21 -24.10 -25.08 -14.99
N ARG A 22 -23.04 -25.39 -15.76
CA ARG A 22 -23.00 -26.55 -16.63
C ARG A 22 -21.76 -27.38 -16.28
N THR A 23 -21.99 -28.56 -15.74
CA THR A 23 -20.98 -29.60 -15.55
C THR A 23 -20.72 -30.26 -16.90
N PHE A 24 -19.46 -30.31 -17.35
CA PHE A 24 -19.04 -31.18 -18.46
C PHE A 24 -18.07 -32.23 -17.93
N LEU A 25 -18.31 -33.49 -18.31
CA LEU A 25 -17.41 -34.61 -18.12
C LEU A 25 -16.62 -34.82 -19.42
N VAL A 26 -15.29 -34.75 -19.35
CA VAL A 26 -14.39 -35.26 -20.40
C VAL A 26 -13.33 -36.12 -19.74
N GLY A 27 -13.27 -37.40 -20.10
CA GLY A 27 -12.05 -38.22 -19.99
C GLY A 27 -11.67 -38.80 -18.62
N GLY A 28 -12.56 -38.95 -17.65
CA GLY A 28 -12.32 -39.82 -16.48
C GLY A 28 -11.20 -39.37 -15.51
N VAL A 29 -10.68 -38.15 -15.64
CA VAL A 29 -9.70 -37.57 -14.71
C VAL A 29 -10.43 -36.64 -13.74
N ARG A 30 -10.36 -36.95 -12.44
CA ARG A 30 -10.73 -35.98 -11.39
C ARG A 30 -9.67 -34.88 -11.39
N VAL A 31 -9.99 -33.73 -11.97
CA VAL A 31 -9.27 -32.49 -11.67
C VAL A 31 -9.66 -32.15 -10.23
N LEU A 32 -8.71 -32.22 -9.30
CA LEU A 32 -8.90 -31.62 -7.98
C LEU A 32 -9.16 -30.14 -8.20
N ASP A 33 -10.37 -29.70 -7.83
CA ASP A 33 -10.72 -28.31 -7.77
C ASP A 33 -9.62 -27.56 -7.01
N CYS A 34 -9.00 -26.62 -7.72
CA CYS A 34 -8.13 -25.63 -7.12
C CYS A 34 -8.90 -25.00 -5.97
N VAL A 35 -8.44 -25.26 -4.75
CA VAL A 35 -9.01 -24.71 -3.53
C VAL A 35 -9.07 -23.20 -3.73
N HIS A 36 -10.29 -22.68 -3.94
CA HIS A 36 -10.60 -21.28 -3.77
C HIS A 36 -10.22 -20.98 -2.32
N ARG A 37 -9.00 -20.48 -2.09
CA ARG A 37 -8.64 -19.81 -0.84
C ARG A 37 -9.68 -18.72 -0.70
N GLY A 38 -10.60 -18.89 0.24
CA GLY A 38 -11.66 -17.94 0.50
C GLY A 38 -11.04 -16.55 0.60
N MET A 39 -11.52 -15.63 -0.23
CA MET A 39 -11.11 -14.23 -0.16
C MET A 39 -11.40 -13.76 1.27
N ALA A 40 -10.35 -13.57 2.06
CA ALA A 40 -10.50 -13.05 3.41
C ALA A 40 -11.22 -11.71 3.31
N SER A 41 -12.39 -11.61 3.93
CA SER A 41 -13.09 -10.34 4.08
C SER A 41 -12.28 -9.49 5.06
N PHE A 42 -11.37 -8.65 4.54
CA PHE A 42 -10.57 -7.77 5.37
C PHE A 42 -11.46 -6.84 6.18
N LYS A 43 -11.11 -6.63 7.45
CA LYS A 43 -11.73 -5.63 8.30
C LYS A 43 -11.56 -4.28 7.60
N LYS A 44 -12.65 -3.56 7.36
CA LYS A 44 -12.62 -2.28 6.63
C LYS A 44 -11.77 -1.29 7.43
N VAL A 45 -10.58 -0.96 6.92
CA VAL A 45 -9.69 0.06 7.50
C VAL A 45 -10.13 1.42 7.00
N ASP A 46 -10.37 2.36 7.92
CA ASP A 46 -10.66 3.75 7.59
C ASP A 46 -9.37 4.60 7.65
N LEU A 47 -8.96 5.10 6.48
CA LEU A 47 -7.77 5.95 6.29
C LEU A 47 -8.07 7.45 6.40
N SER A 48 -9.29 7.85 6.78
CA SER A 48 -9.59 9.28 6.92
C SER A 48 -8.78 9.89 8.07
N GLY A 49 -8.01 10.93 7.77
CA GLY A 49 -7.26 11.70 8.75
C GLY A 49 -5.81 11.93 8.36
N VAL A 50 -4.98 12.25 9.36
CA VAL A 50 -3.61 12.73 9.15
C VAL A 50 -2.54 11.69 9.48
N PHE A 51 -1.58 11.50 8.58
CA PHE A 51 -0.42 10.61 8.74
C PHE A 51 0.88 11.33 8.37
N PRO A 52 1.72 11.73 9.33
CA PRO A 52 3.05 12.21 9.00
C PRO A 52 3.93 11.06 8.48
N PRO A 53 4.68 11.25 7.38
CA PRO A 53 5.74 10.34 6.99
C PRO A 53 6.95 10.55 7.91
N LEU A 54 7.27 9.52 8.69
CA LEU A 54 8.30 9.62 9.71
C LEU A 54 9.71 9.57 9.08
N PRO A 55 10.63 10.47 9.49
CA PRO A 55 12.04 10.33 9.17
C PRO A 55 12.65 9.15 9.93
N THR A 56 13.79 8.65 9.44
CA THR A 56 14.57 7.61 10.11
C THR A 56 15.71 8.26 10.88
N PRO A 57 15.73 8.24 12.23
CA PRO A 57 16.85 8.78 12.99
C PRO A 57 18.07 7.86 12.88
N PHE A 58 19.25 8.44 12.76
CA PHE A 58 20.53 7.74 12.76
C PHE A 58 21.42 8.22 13.92
N ASP A 59 22.33 7.38 14.38
CA ASP A 59 23.39 7.75 15.33
C ASP A 59 24.65 8.27 14.59
N GLN A 60 25.72 8.52 15.35
CA GLN A 60 26.98 9.04 14.79
C GLN A 60 27.73 8.02 13.92
N ASP A 61 27.39 6.74 14.02
CA ASP A 61 27.96 5.65 13.22
C ASP A 61 27.04 5.29 12.03
N GLU A 62 26.08 6.16 11.70
CA GLU A 62 25.08 5.98 10.63
C GLU A 62 24.15 4.77 10.83
N LYS A 63 24.06 4.24 12.06
CA LYS A 63 23.12 3.15 12.37
C LYS A 63 21.76 3.71 12.76
N VAL A 64 20.71 2.96 12.45
CA VAL A 64 19.34 3.32 12.83
C VAL A 64 19.22 3.48 14.35
N ASN A 65 18.82 4.68 14.79
CA ASN A 65 18.63 4.99 16.19
C ASN A 65 17.17 4.78 16.60
N HIS A 66 16.86 3.55 17.00
CA HIS A 66 15.53 3.13 17.42
C HIS A 66 15.04 3.83 18.70
N GLU A 67 15.93 4.23 19.60
CA GLU A 67 15.55 4.93 20.82
C GLU A 67 15.04 6.33 20.51
N HIS A 68 15.77 7.09 19.70
CA HIS A 68 15.31 8.39 19.23
C HIS A 68 14.02 8.30 18.43
N LEU A 69 13.85 7.24 17.62
CA LEU A 69 12.58 7.01 16.93
C LEU A 69 11.42 6.81 17.90
N ARG A 70 11.58 5.98 18.94
CA ARG A 70 10.56 5.79 19.98
C ARG A 70 10.21 7.10 20.69
N ASN A 71 11.22 7.89 21.03
CA ASN A 71 11.03 9.18 21.70
C ASN A 71 10.28 10.19 20.81
N ASN A 72 10.55 10.20 19.51
CA ASN A 72 9.81 11.03 18.56
C ASN A 72 8.36 10.56 18.41
N VAL A 73 8.12 9.26 18.27
CA VAL A 73 6.76 8.68 18.21
C VAL A 73 5.97 8.98 19.49
N ALA A 74 6.61 8.93 20.66
CA ALA A 74 5.96 9.30 21.92
C ALA A 74 5.45 10.75 21.89
N LYS A 75 6.26 11.70 21.40
CA LYS A 75 5.84 13.09 21.22
C LYS A 75 4.72 13.24 20.19
N TRP A 76 4.81 12.53 19.06
CA TRP A 76 3.77 12.58 18.02
C TRP A 76 2.45 11.93 18.44
N ASN A 77 2.46 11.01 19.40
CA ASN A 77 1.24 10.43 19.96
C ASN A 77 0.34 11.48 20.64
N GLU A 78 0.91 12.61 21.09
CA GLU A 78 0.18 13.73 21.71
C GLU A 78 -0.60 14.57 20.69
N ILE A 79 -0.35 14.37 19.39
CA ILE A 79 -1.04 15.06 18.30
C ILE A 79 -2.13 14.15 17.73
N ASP A 80 -3.26 14.74 17.30
CA ASP A 80 -4.40 14.01 16.71
C ASP A 80 -4.13 13.54 15.27
N PHE A 81 -3.10 12.73 15.11
CA PHE A 81 -2.84 11.98 13.89
C PHE A 81 -3.64 10.69 13.87
N ARG A 82 -4.14 10.31 12.69
CA ARG A 82 -4.83 9.03 12.48
C ARG A 82 -3.87 7.85 12.62
N GLY A 83 -2.59 8.07 12.33
CA GLY A 83 -1.54 7.08 12.34
C GLY A 83 -0.22 7.63 11.83
N TYR A 84 0.68 6.74 11.42
CA TYR A 84 2.02 7.08 10.94
C TYR A 84 2.31 6.39 9.60
N VAL A 85 3.02 7.08 8.72
CA VAL A 85 3.61 6.46 7.53
C VAL A 85 5.09 6.18 7.82
N VAL A 86 5.46 4.91 7.83
CA VAL A 86 6.83 4.43 8.05
C VAL A 86 7.41 4.04 6.70
N GLN A 87 8.64 4.45 6.40
CA GLN A 87 9.31 4.18 5.11
C GLN A 87 8.57 4.69 3.88
N GLY A 88 7.96 5.87 3.99
CA GLY A 88 7.80 6.70 2.81
C GLY A 88 9.14 7.25 2.31
N SER A 89 9.12 8.08 1.27
CA SER A 89 10.34 8.74 0.75
C SER A 89 11.10 9.54 1.83
N ASN A 90 10.39 10.23 2.73
CA ASN A 90 11.01 10.97 3.85
C ASN A 90 11.66 10.07 4.92
N GLY A 91 11.34 8.78 4.93
CA GLY A 91 11.96 7.80 5.83
C GLY A 91 13.20 7.14 5.22
N GLU A 92 13.68 7.63 4.07
CA GLU A 92 14.96 7.23 3.46
C GLU A 92 15.07 5.72 3.16
N TYR A 93 13.94 5.09 2.84
CA TYR A 93 13.84 3.63 2.68
C TYR A 93 14.83 3.03 1.65
N THR A 94 15.29 3.82 0.68
CA THR A 94 16.25 3.40 -0.35
C THR A 94 17.67 3.22 0.18
N TYR A 95 17.97 3.72 1.38
CA TYR A 95 19.29 3.62 2.02
C TYR A 95 19.36 2.57 3.12
N LEU A 96 18.26 1.86 3.37
CA LEU A 96 18.14 0.90 4.44
C LEU A 96 18.16 -0.53 3.90
N SER A 97 18.76 -1.43 4.67
CA SER A 97 18.61 -2.87 4.46
C SER A 97 17.16 -3.32 4.66
N ASP A 98 16.82 -4.48 4.12
CA ASP A 98 15.49 -5.08 4.32
C ASP A 98 15.19 -5.31 5.81
N GLU A 99 16.20 -5.69 6.59
CA GLU A 99 16.09 -5.96 8.02
C GLU A 99 15.84 -4.68 8.82
N GLU A 100 16.60 -3.61 8.55
CA GLU A 100 16.38 -2.29 9.17
C GLU A 100 14.99 -1.76 8.84
N ARG A 101 14.55 -1.98 7.60
CA ARG A 101 13.21 -1.60 7.16
C ARG A 101 12.14 -2.31 8.02
N VAL A 102 12.21 -3.62 8.15
CA VAL A 102 11.21 -4.36 8.93
C VAL A 102 11.25 -3.95 10.41
N GLU A 103 12.43 -3.72 10.97
CA GLU A 103 12.58 -3.39 12.40
C GLU A 103 12.10 -1.98 12.75
N LEU A 104 12.22 -1.02 11.83
CA LEU A 104 11.61 0.31 11.98
C LEU A 104 10.09 0.22 12.11
N VAL A 105 9.43 -0.62 11.32
CA VAL A 105 7.97 -0.82 11.43
C VAL A 105 7.60 -1.42 12.78
N ARG A 106 8.33 -2.44 13.23
CA ARG A 106 8.13 -3.03 14.56
C ARG A 106 8.30 -1.98 15.67
N THR A 107 9.34 -1.16 15.58
CA THR A 107 9.63 -0.11 16.56
C THR A 107 8.51 0.92 16.64
N VAL A 108 8.05 1.41 15.49
CA VAL A 108 6.95 2.39 15.46
C VAL A 108 5.64 1.76 15.93
N LYS A 109 5.33 0.52 15.54
CA LYS A 109 4.12 -0.18 15.99
C LYS A 109 4.06 -0.33 17.50
N GLN A 110 5.19 -0.68 18.13
CA GLN A 110 5.29 -0.83 19.58
C GLN A 110 5.18 0.51 20.33
N ALA A 111 5.70 1.60 19.74
CA ALA A 111 5.67 2.93 20.35
C ALA A 111 4.37 3.71 20.09
N ALA A 112 3.60 3.34 19.06
CA ALA A 112 2.37 4.03 18.70
C ALA A 112 1.27 3.84 19.75
N ALA A 113 0.54 4.91 20.07
CA ALA A 113 -0.60 4.83 20.97
C ALA A 113 -1.70 3.89 20.42
N PRO A 114 -2.53 3.27 21.29
CA PRO A 114 -3.61 2.39 20.86
C PRO A 114 -4.52 3.05 19.80
N GLY A 115 -4.82 2.31 18.72
CA GLY A 115 -5.70 2.77 17.64
C GLY A 115 -5.03 3.57 16.51
N LYS A 116 -3.78 4.03 16.70
CA LYS A 116 -2.98 4.64 15.62
C LYS A 116 -2.65 3.56 14.56
N LEU A 117 -2.94 3.87 13.30
CA LEU A 117 -2.61 2.97 12.18
C LEU A 117 -1.16 3.12 11.74
N ILE A 118 -0.53 2.02 11.36
CA ILE A 118 0.80 2.00 10.76
C ILE A 118 0.67 1.69 9.26
N ILE A 119 1.01 2.67 8.43
CA ILE A 119 1.14 2.52 6.99
C ILE A 119 2.63 2.29 6.68
N ALA A 120 2.99 1.10 6.19
CA ALA A 120 4.37 0.74 5.90
C ALA A 120 4.69 0.82 4.41
N GLY A 121 5.76 1.54 4.04
CA GLY A 121 6.28 1.58 2.68
C GLY A 121 6.99 0.28 2.30
N SER A 122 6.27 -0.65 1.67
CA SER A 122 6.79 -1.99 1.32
C SER A 122 7.22 -2.14 -0.14
N GLY A 123 7.05 -1.09 -0.95
CA GLY A 123 7.38 -1.11 -2.38
C GLY A 123 8.87 -1.38 -2.64
N CYS A 124 9.11 -2.22 -3.65
CA CYS A 124 10.42 -2.53 -4.24
C CYS A 124 10.29 -2.54 -5.77
N GLU A 125 11.40 -2.52 -6.51
CA GLU A 125 11.37 -2.54 -7.98
C GLU A 125 10.77 -3.83 -8.56
N SER A 126 11.04 -4.98 -7.92
CA SER A 126 10.47 -6.26 -8.33
C SER A 126 9.12 -6.51 -7.65
N THR A 127 8.15 -7.01 -8.41
CA THR A 127 6.85 -7.48 -7.89
C THR A 127 7.03 -8.54 -6.81
N GLN A 128 7.94 -9.51 -7.01
CA GLN A 128 8.18 -10.57 -6.03
C GLN A 128 8.83 -10.04 -4.74
N ALA A 129 9.78 -9.12 -4.87
CA ALA A 129 10.39 -8.47 -3.72
C ALA A 129 9.36 -7.64 -2.94
N THR A 130 8.48 -6.94 -3.65
CA THR A 130 7.39 -6.16 -3.03
C THR A 130 6.41 -7.06 -2.28
N MET A 131 6.04 -8.21 -2.84
CA MET A 131 5.18 -9.19 -2.16
C MET A 131 5.85 -9.72 -0.88
N ALA A 132 7.12 -10.12 -0.96
CA ALA A 132 7.86 -10.61 0.20
C ALA A 132 8.04 -9.54 1.29
N MET A 133 8.40 -8.32 0.90
CA MET A 133 8.53 -7.18 1.82
C MET A 133 7.19 -6.84 2.47
N THR A 134 6.10 -6.84 1.70
CA THR A 134 4.75 -6.59 2.22
C THR A 134 4.34 -7.61 3.28
N GLN A 135 4.66 -8.90 3.07
CA GLN A 135 4.45 -9.93 4.08
C GLN A 135 5.27 -9.66 5.35
N LYS A 136 6.58 -9.39 5.22
CA LYS A 136 7.45 -9.07 6.37
C LYS A 136 6.94 -7.87 7.16
N MET A 137 6.45 -6.83 6.46
CA MET A 137 5.90 -5.62 7.09
C MET A 137 4.59 -5.90 7.83
N ALA A 138 3.72 -6.74 7.28
CA ALA A 138 2.53 -7.19 7.96
C ALA A 138 2.86 -7.98 9.24
N ASP A 139 3.85 -8.89 9.16
CA ASP A 139 4.32 -9.67 10.32
C ASP A 139 4.97 -8.78 11.40
N ALA A 140 5.55 -7.64 11.00
CA ALA A 140 6.05 -6.60 11.92
C ALA A 140 4.94 -5.72 12.54
N GLY A 141 3.69 -5.88 12.10
CA GLY A 141 2.52 -5.21 12.65
C GLY A 141 2.04 -3.99 11.86
N ALA A 142 2.44 -3.84 10.60
CA ALA A 142 1.83 -2.87 9.71
C ALA A 142 0.33 -3.16 9.53
N ASP A 143 -0.49 -2.11 9.55
CA ASP A 143 -1.93 -2.24 9.33
C ASP A 143 -2.28 -2.09 7.84
N VAL A 144 -1.45 -1.39 7.07
CA VAL A 144 -1.61 -1.11 5.63
C VAL A 144 -0.24 -1.07 4.95
N ALA A 145 -0.15 -1.62 3.75
CA ALA A 145 1.03 -1.51 2.88
C ALA A 145 0.88 -0.34 1.90
N MET A 146 1.88 0.53 1.83
CA MET A 146 2.00 1.58 0.83
C MET A 146 3.04 1.18 -0.21
N VAL A 147 2.60 1.02 -1.45
CA VAL A 147 3.42 0.46 -2.53
C VAL A 147 3.73 1.55 -3.55
N ILE A 148 4.99 1.97 -3.61
CA ILE A 148 5.47 2.92 -4.62
C ILE A 148 5.47 2.26 -6.01
N THR A 149 5.11 3.04 -7.03
CA THR A 149 5.20 2.60 -8.43
C THR A 149 6.65 2.26 -8.79
N PRO A 150 6.97 1.05 -9.30
CA PRO A 150 8.32 0.73 -9.79
C PRO A 150 8.75 1.72 -10.87
N PHE A 151 10.00 2.17 -10.83
CA PHE A 151 10.39 3.37 -11.58
C PHE A 151 11.76 3.30 -12.26
N TYR A 152 12.61 2.33 -11.89
CA TYR A 152 13.95 2.23 -12.48
C TYR A 152 13.89 2.04 -14.00
N PHE A 153 13.05 1.11 -14.47
CA PHE A 153 12.82 0.84 -15.90
C PHE A 153 11.64 1.64 -16.47
N LYS A 154 11.58 2.96 -16.19
CA LYS A 154 10.43 3.83 -16.53
C LYS A 154 9.88 3.67 -17.95
N GLY A 155 10.73 3.51 -18.97
CA GLY A 155 10.30 3.34 -20.36
C GLY A 155 9.53 2.04 -20.65
N ARG A 156 9.50 1.10 -19.69
CA ARG A 156 8.77 -0.17 -19.76
C ARG A 156 7.61 -0.24 -18.77
N MET A 157 7.43 0.81 -17.97
CA MET A 157 6.34 0.92 -17.01
C MET A 157 5.07 1.37 -17.72
N THR A 158 4.46 0.44 -18.46
CA THR A 158 3.19 0.64 -19.17
C THR A 158 1.99 0.50 -18.24
N ASN A 159 0.81 0.95 -18.67
CA ASN A 159 -0.45 0.75 -17.92
C ASN A 159 -0.69 -0.73 -17.57
N GLN A 160 -0.32 -1.66 -18.46
CA GLN A 160 -0.42 -3.10 -18.20
C GLN A 160 0.59 -3.56 -17.14
N ALA A 161 1.82 -3.04 -17.17
CA ALA A 161 2.84 -3.36 -16.17
C ALA A 161 2.43 -2.90 -14.77
N PHE A 162 1.89 -1.68 -14.65
CA PHE A 162 1.36 -1.16 -13.38
C PHE A 162 0.23 -2.03 -12.85
N LYS A 163 -0.79 -2.30 -13.68
CA LYS A 163 -1.94 -3.12 -13.30
C LYS A 163 -1.48 -4.49 -12.78
N TYR A 164 -0.63 -5.18 -13.57
CA TYR A 164 -0.09 -6.48 -13.20
C TYR A 164 0.67 -6.45 -11.87
N HIS A 165 1.56 -5.47 -11.67
CA HIS A 165 2.34 -5.34 -10.45
C HIS A 165 1.45 -5.18 -9.22
N TYR A 166 0.55 -4.19 -9.24
CA TYR A 166 -0.30 -3.88 -8.10
C TYR A 166 -1.34 -4.97 -7.82
N GLU A 167 -1.95 -5.56 -8.86
CA GLU A 167 -2.90 -6.68 -8.67
C GLU A 167 -2.22 -7.90 -8.03
N LYS A 168 -1.00 -8.23 -8.45
CA LYS A 168 -0.24 -9.34 -7.87
C LYS A 168 0.12 -9.07 -6.41
N VAL A 169 0.60 -7.87 -6.10
CA VAL A 169 0.93 -7.47 -4.72
C VAL A 169 -0.33 -7.49 -3.86
N ALA A 170 -1.41 -6.87 -4.30
CA ALA A 170 -2.66 -6.79 -3.54
C ALA A 170 -3.35 -8.15 -3.37
N SER A 171 -3.25 -9.06 -4.34
CA SER A 171 -3.78 -10.42 -4.24
C SER A 171 -3.03 -11.28 -3.22
N ALA A 172 -1.72 -11.06 -3.07
CA ALA A 172 -0.88 -11.82 -2.16
C ALA A 172 -0.77 -11.19 -0.77
N SER A 173 -1.04 -9.90 -0.64
CA SER A 173 -0.87 -9.14 0.60
C SER A 173 -1.83 -9.61 1.70
N PRO A 174 -1.34 -9.89 2.92
CA PRO A 174 -2.18 -10.21 4.08
C PRO A 174 -2.82 -8.96 4.72
N ILE A 175 -2.48 -7.76 4.26
CA ILE A 175 -3.02 -6.48 4.72
C ILE A 175 -3.48 -5.61 3.53
N PRO A 176 -4.35 -4.62 3.75
CA PRO A 176 -4.76 -3.69 2.70
C PRO A 176 -3.59 -2.95 2.06
N VAL A 177 -3.70 -2.67 0.77
CA VAL A 177 -2.71 -1.95 -0.03
C VAL A 177 -3.24 -0.57 -0.40
N ILE A 178 -2.37 0.43 -0.31
CA ILE A 178 -2.55 1.72 -0.98
C ILE A 178 -1.46 1.90 -2.04
N LEU A 179 -1.87 2.46 -3.18
CA LEU A 179 -0.98 2.84 -4.26
C LEU A 179 -0.17 4.07 -3.82
N TYR A 180 1.04 4.27 -4.33
CA TYR A 180 1.83 5.47 -4.06
C TYR A 180 2.46 6.03 -5.33
N SER A 181 1.94 7.18 -5.78
CA SER A 181 2.49 7.97 -6.88
C SER A 181 3.30 9.14 -6.33
N VAL A 182 4.57 9.24 -6.73
CA VAL A 182 5.45 10.37 -6.37
C VAL A 182 6.40 10.69 -7.53
N PRO A 183 5.90 11.35 -8.58
CA PRO A 183 6.68 11.63 -9.80
C PRO A 183 7.94 12.44 -9.55
N ALA A 184 7.95 13.31 -8.54
CA ALA A 184 9.14 14.09 -8.16
C ALA A 184 10.35 13.22 -7.80
N ASN A 185 10.13 12.01 -7.27
CA ASN A 185 11.19 11.06 -6.91
C ASN A 185 11.39 9.98 -7.98
N THR A 186 10.32 9.59 -8.68
CA THR A 186 10.32 8.42 -9.57
C THR A 186 10.51 8.80 -11.05
N GLY A 187 10.13 10.02 -11.43
CA GLY A 187 9.98 10.43 -12.83
C GLY A 187 8.89 9.65 -13.58
N VAL A 188 7.97 8.99 -12.85
CA VAL A 188 6.87 8.18 -13.37
C VAL A 188 5.60 8.60 -12.66
N ASP A 189 4.57 8.93 -13.44
CA ASP A 189 3.23 9.16 -12.90
C ASP A 189 2.38 7.91 -13.05
N LEU A 190 1.47 7.69 -12.08
CA LEU A 190 0.54 6.57 -12.11
C LEU A 190 -0.80 7.04 -12.72
N PRO A 191 -1.14 6.64 -13.95
CA PRO A 191 -2.29 7.21 -14.66
C PRO A 191 -3.63 7.00 -13.95
N ALA A 192 -4.52 7.99 -14.01
CA ALA A 192 -5.83 7.93 -13.35
C ALA A 192 -6.70 6.74 -13.82
N ASP A 193 -6.63 6.34 -15.10
CA ASP A 193 -7.35 5.16 -15.63
C ASP A 193 -6.82 3.85 -15.04
N VAL A 194 -5.51 3.77 -14.79
CA VAL A 194 -4.88 2.65 -14.09
C VAL A 194 -5.36 2.59 -12.65
N VAL A 195 -5.38 3.72 -11.95
CA VAL A 195 -5.86 3.81 -10.55
C VAL A 195 -7.35 3.48 -10.46
N ALA A 196 -8.17 3.96 -11.38
CA ALA A 196 -9.58 3.62 -11.47
C ALA A 196 -9.80 2.12 -11.72
N ALA A 197 -9.00 1.47 -12.55
CA ALA A 197 -9.08 0.02 -12.72
C ALA A 197 -8.66 -0.73 -11.44
N LEU A 198 -7.54 -0.35 -10.83
CA LEU A 198 -7.00 -0.97 -9.62
C LEU A 198 -7.93 -0.79 -8.41
N SER A 199 -8.71 0.28 -8.36
CA SER A 199 -9.70 0.53 -7.31
C SER A 199 -10.75 -0.56 -7.12
N GLN A 200 -10.98 -1.36 -8.17
CA GLN A 200 -11.96 -2.43 -8.14
C GLN A 200 -11.44 -3.62 -7.33
N HIS A 201 -10.11 -3.76 -7.19
CA HIS A 201 -9.50 -4.82 -6.41
C HIS A 201 -9.88 -4.69 -4.92
N PRO A 202 -10.42 -5.74 -4.29
CA PRO A 202 -10.98 -5.64 -2.93
C PRO A 202 -9.94 -5.31 -1.85
N ASN A 203 -8.66 -5.59 -2.12
CA ASN A 203 -7.55 -5.31 -1.20
C ASN A 203 -6.79 -4.01 -1.52
N ILE A 204 -7.22 -3.24 -2.52
CA ILE A 204 -6.67 -1.90 -2.81
C ILE A 204 -7.65 -0.87 -2.28
N ILE A 205 -7.25 -0.14 -1.24
CA ILE A 205 -8.18 0.70 -0.45
C ILE A 205 -7.99 2.20 -0.66
N GLY A 206 -6.96 2.60 -1.40
CA GLY A 206 -6.69 4.00 -1.68
C GLY A 206 -5.40 4.24 -2.47
N ILE A 207 -5.07 5.51 -2.64
CA ILE A 207 -3.80 5.98 -3.21
C ILE A 207 -3.28 7.14 -2.38
N LYS A 208 -1.96 7.17 -2.15
CA LYS A 208 -1.21 8.36 -1.79
C LYS A 208 -0.67 9.01 -3.06
N ASP A 209 -1.17 10.18 -3.42
CA ASP A 209 -0.69 10.93 -4.59
C ASP A 209 0.12 12.16 -4.16
N SER A 210 1.35 12.27 -4.66
CA SER A 210 2.27 13.39 -4.46
C SER A 210 2.56 14.15 -5.76
N ALA A 211 1.85 13.89 -6.86
CA ALA A 211 1.99 14.63 -8.12
C ALA A 211 1.54 16.09 -7.99
N GLY A 212 0.58 16.36 -7.09
CA GLY A 212 0.09 17.71 -6.80
C GLY A 212 -0.90 18.26 -7.84
N ASP A 213 -1.26 17.47 -8.85
CA ASP A 213 -2.29 17.80 -9.82
C ASP A 213 -3.66 17.27 -9.37
N VAL A 214 -4.45 18.15 -8.75
CA VAL A 214 -5.80 17.82 -8.30
C VAL A 214 -6.78 17.56 -9.45
N SER A 215 -6.49 18.05 -10.67
CA SER A 215 -7.40 17.93 -11.81
C SER A 215 -7.51 16.50 -12.30
N SER A 216 -6.41 15.74 -12.21
CA SER A 216 -6.32 14.30 -12.51
C SER A 216 -7.26 13.45 -11.65
N TRP A 217 -7.75 13.97 -10.52
CA TRP A 217 -8.63 13.26 -9.59
C TRP A 217 -10.09 13.70 -9.62
N ASN A 218 -10.50 14.66 -10.45
CA ASN A 218 -11.88 15.17 -10.46
C ASN A 218 -12.96 14.10 -10.72
N THR A 219 -12.58 12.95 -11.30
CA THR A 219 -13.44 11.79 -11.54
C THR A 219 -13.45 10.73 -10.43
N LEU A 220 -12.57 10.83 -9.42
CA LEU A 220 -12.43 9.90 -8.31
C LEU A 220 -12.59 10.68 -7.01
N THR A 221 -13.60 10.38 -6.19
CA THR A 221 -13.90 11.14 -4.96
C THR A 221 -12.67 11.31 -4.07
N VAL A 222 -12.07 12.51 -4.09
CA VAL A 222 -10.86 12.85 -3.35
C VAL A 222 -11.20 13.01 -1.87
N VAL A 223 -10.62 12.17 -1.02
CA VAL A 223 -10.54 12.44 0.42
C VAL A 223 -9.13 12.96 0.71
N LYS A 224 -9.09 13.99 1.57
CA LYS A 224 -8.02 14.96 1.82
C LYS A 224 -6.61 14.37 2.02
N ALA A 225 -5.62 15.06 1.45
CA ALA A 225 -4.22 15.06 1.89
C ALA A 225 -4.04 15.67 3.26
N VAL A 226 -2.95 15.24 3.89
CA VAL A 226 -2.18 16.03 4.86
C VAL A 226 -1.11 16.81 4.13
#